data_AF-A0A7X7FJW2-F1
#
_entry.id   AF-A0A7X7FJW2-F1
#
_cell.length_a   1.000
_cell.length_b   1.000
_cell.length_c   1.000
_cell.angle_alpha   90.00
_cell.angle_beta   90.00
_cell.angle_gamma   90.00
#
_symmetry.space_group_name_H-M   'P 1'
#
loop_
_entity.id
_entity.type
_entity.pdbx_description
1 polymer ?
#
loop_
_entity_poly.entity_id
_entity_poly.type
_entity_poly.pdbx_seq_one_letter_code
_entity_poly.pdbx_strand_id
1 'polypeptide(L)'
;MSTSRTVQNVIERHQGNSLLTVQLPHPMPAQVGLDLSVDQPASFLDYEMVESARQAVESGQTHYVDVPGVMPLREALAGYLGEMGASGYGAGEVLVSAGVQEARFLAIQMMAGLGGEIALPAVVHPGVRKAAG
;
A
#
# COMPACT_ATOMS: atom_id res chain seq x y z
N MET A 1 -13.19 34.41 21.53
CA MET A 1 -14.20 33.65 20.77
C MET A 1 -14.46 32.35 21.52
N SER A 2 -15.69 32.06 21.89
CA SER A 2 -16.03 30.87 22.70
C SER A 2 -15.90 29.60 21.85
N THR A 3 -15.01 28.69 22.23
CA THR A 3 -14.78 27.43 21.51
C THR A 3 -16.02 26.54 21.61
N SER A 4 -16.42 25.93 20.49
CA SER A 4 -17.60 25.06 20.42
C SER A 4 -17.51 23.90 21.43
N ARG A 5 -18.64 23.55 22.06
CA ARG A 5 -18.76 22.45 23.02
C ARG A 5 -18.18 21.13 22.49
N THR A 6 -18.34 20.88 21.19
CA THR A 6 -17.78 19.68 20.54
C THR A 6 -16.26 19.67 20.58
N VAL A 7 -15.63 20.81 20.31
CA VAL A 7 -14.16 20.95 20.33
C VAL A 7 -13.65 20.78 21.75
N GLN A 8 -14.33 21.36 22.73
CA GLN A 8 -13.98 21.21 24.15
C GLN A 8 -13.99 19.73 24.58
N ASN A 9 -15.04 18.99 24.20
CA ASN A 9 -15.16 17.56 24.51
C ASN A 9 -14.06 16.71 23.85
N VAL A 10 -13.64 17.05 22.63
CA VAL A 10 -12.55 16.34 21.94
C VAL A 10 -11.22 16.60 22.65
N ILE A 11 -10.96 17.85 23.04
CA ILE A 11 -9.75 18.24 23.77
C ILE A 11 -9.68 17.51 25.12
N GLU A 12 -10.77 17.50 25.88
CA GLU A 12 -10.82 16.80 27.18
C GLU A 12 -10.57 15.31 27.03
N ARG A 13 -11.18 14.66 26.04
CA ARG A 13 -10.95 13.24 25.75
C ARG A 13 -9.53 12.94 25.29
N HIS A 14 -8.95 13.83 24.48
CA HIS A 14 -7.57 13.70 24.04
C HIS A 14 -6.59 13.83 25.21
N GLN A 15 -6.77 14.85 26.05
CA GLN A 15 -5.92 15.07 27.22
C GLN A 15 -6.06 13.95 28.27
N GLY A 16 -7.25 13.36 28.41
CA GLY A 16 -7.50 12.24 29.32
C GLY A 16 -7.13 10.85 28.76
N ASN A 17 -6.66 10.75 27.52
CA ASN A 17 -6.37 9.47 26.89
C ASN A 17 -4.99 8.95 27.34
N SER A 18 -4.99 8.05 28.33
CA SER A 18 -3.78 7.40 28.87
C SER A 18 -2.99 6.60 27.82
N LEU A 19 -3.60 6.22 26.69
CA LEU A 19 -2.93 5.53 25.59
C LEU A 19 -1.97 6.45 24.82
N LEU A 20 -2.15 7.77 24.87
CA LEU A 20 -1.24 8.73 24.22
C LEU A 20 0.08 8.91 24.98
N THR A 21 0.12 8.48 26.24
CA THR A 21 1.31 8.57 27.11
C THR A 21 1.97 7.21 27.33
N VAL A 22 1.45 6.14 26.72
CA VAL A 22 2.10 4.83 26.77
C VAL A 22 3.44 4.94 26.03
N GLN A 23 4.51 4.57 26.73
CA GLN A 23 5.80 4.34 26.07
C GLN A 23 5.59 3.23 25.07
N LEU A 24 5.61 3.60 23.78
CA LEU A 24 5.65 2.61 22.72
C LEU A 24 6.86 1.71 23.01
N PRO A 25 6.69 0.38 23.01
CA PRO A 25 7.81 -0.52 23.15
C PRO A 25 8.85 -0.10 22.10
N HIS A 26 10.12 -0.02 22.52
CA HIS A 26 11.19 0.18 21.55
C HIS A 26 11.01 -0.86 20.45
N PRO A 27 11.13 -0.48 19.16
CA PRO A 27 11.11 -1.46 18.09
C PRO A 27 12.08 -2.55 18.49
N MET A 28 11.58 -3.79 18.56
CA MET A 28 12.46 -4.90 18.88
C MET A 28 13.66 -4.80 17.93
N PRO A 29 14.90 -4.79 18.45
CA PRO A 29 16.04 -4.86 17.56
C PRO A 29 15.82 -6.07 16.68
N ALA A 30 15.99 -5.90 15.37
CA ALA A 30 15.98 -7.01 14.43
C ALA A 30 16.86 -8.11 15.05
N GLN A 31 16.24 -9.24 15.37
CA GLN A 31 16.91 -10.30 16.11
C GLN A 31 18.23 -10.62 15.42
N VAL A 32 19.30 -10.75 16.20
CA VAL A 32 20.58 -11.22 15.69
C VAL A 32 20.39 -12.67 15.25
N GLY A 33 20.08 -12.86 13.97
CA GLY A 33 19.73 -14.14 13.35
C GLY A 33 18.93 -13.91 12.06
N LEU A 34 19.06 -14.82 11.10
CA LEU A 34 18.28 -14.76 9.86
C LEU A 34 16.84 -15.22 10.17
N ASP A 35 15.93 -14.26 10.33
CA ASP A 35 14.50 -14.53 10.46
C ASP A 35 13.94 -15.01 9.10
N LEU A 36 13.68 -16.32 9.00
CA LEU A 36 13.13 -16.97 7.81
C LEU A 36 11.59 -17.00 7.81
N SER A 37 10.94 -16.38 8.80
CA SER A 37 9.48 -16.33 8.89
C SER A 37 8.86 -15.18 8.09
N VAL A 38 9.70 -14.24 7.64
CA VAL A 38 9.27 -13.00 6.98
C VAL A 38 9.72 -13.00 5.51
N ASP A 39 8.78 -12.81 4.59
CA ASP A 39 9.04 -12.72 3.15
C ASP A 39 9.53 -11.31 2.70
N GLN A 40 10.05 -10.50 3.62
CA GLN A 40 10.49 -9.15 3.29
C GLN A 40 11.89 -9.20 2.64
N PRO A 41 12.11 -8.52 1.50
CA PRO A 41 13.43 -8.44 0.91
C PRO A 41 14.42 -7.85 1.90
N ALA A 42 15.54 -8.55 2.11
CA ALA A 42 16.64 -8.06 2.95
C ALA A 42 17.47 -6.96 2.25
N SER A 43 17.22 -6.71 0.96
CA SER A 43 17.91 -5.70 0.17
C SER A 43 17.37 -4.30 0.45
N PHE A 44 18.29 -3.33 0.55
CA PHE A 44 17.95 -1.92 0.65
C PHE A 44 17.47 -1.37 -0.69
N LEU A 45 16.70 -0.29 -0.63
CA LEU A 45 16.35 0.48 -1.83
C LEU A 45 17.60 1.17 -2.38
N ASP A 46 17.70 1.24 -3.71
CA ASP A 46 18.76 1.98 -4.38
C ASP A 46 18.69 3.48 -4.03
N TYR A 47 19.86 4.08 -3.81
CA TYR A 47 19.97 5.48 -3.42
C TYR A 47 19.25 6.42 -4.40
N GLU A 48 19.33 6.14 -5.70
CA GLU A 48 18.67 6.94 -6.74
C GLU A 48 17.14 6.93 -6.61
N MET A 49 16.53 5.82 -6.18
CA MET A 49 15.09 5.75 -5.93
C MET A 49 14.68 6.62 -4.74
N VAL A 50 15.45 6.55 -3.66
CA VAL A 50 15.23 7.36 -2.45
C VAL A 50 15.34 8.85 -2.79
N GLU A 51 16.36 9.22 -3.55
CA GLU A 51 16.62 10.60 -3.94
C GLU A 51 15.54 11.13 -4.90
N SER A 52 15.06 10.32 -5.84
CA SER A 52 13.94 10.68 -6.72
C SER A 52 12.65 10.93 -5.94
N ALA A 53 12.36 10.10 -4.93
CA ALA A 53 11.20 10.29 -4.06
C ALA A 53 11.33 11.58 -3.23
N ARG A 54 12.53 11.88 -2.70
CA ARG A 54 12.81 13.13 -1.99
C ARG A 54 12.55 14.35 -2.87
N GLN A 55 13.08 14.35 -4.09
CA GLN A 55 12.90 15.44 -5.04
C GLN A 55 11.44 15.64 -5.46
N ALA A 56 10.67 14.55 -5.65
CA ALA A 56 9.24 14.65 -5.93
C ALA A 56 8.50 15.39 -4.82
N VAL A 57 8.80 15.07 -3.55
CA VAL A 57 8.21 15.75 -2.39
C VAL A 57 8.65 17.22 -2.34
N GLU A 58 9.94 17.52 -2.51
CA GLU A 58 10.47 18.88 -2.47
C GLU A 58 9.95 19.77 -3.59
N SER A 59 9.67 19.19 -4.76
CA SER A 59 9.06 19.88 -5.91
C SER A 59 7.54 20.04 -5.78
N GLY A 60 6.93 19.60 -4.67
CA GLY A 60 5.51 19.78 -4.40
C GLY A 60 4.59 18.77 -5.08
N GLN A 61 5.09 17.61 -5.52
CA GLN A 61 4.28 16.51 -6.06
C GLN A 61 3.57 15.75 -4.93
N THR A 62 2.71 16.43 -4.18
CA THR A 62 2.06 15.94 -2.95
C THR A 62 0.55 15.91 -3.04
N HIS A 63 -0.01 16.30 -4.19
CA HIS A 63 -1.44 16.29 -4.44
C HIS A 63 -1.92 14.96 -5.00
N TYR A 64 -3.24 14.76 -5.00
CA TYR A 64 -3.84 13.59 -5.61
C TYR A 64 -3.44 13.46 -7.08
N VAL A 65 -3.19 12.21 -7.46
CA VAL A 65 -2.97 11.80 -8.84
C VAL A 65 -4.26 11.22 -9.40
N ASP A 66 -4.30 10.97 -10.71
CA ASP A 66 -5.41 10.24 -11.32
C ASP A 66 -5.60 8.89 -10.62
N VAL A 67 -6.85 8.44 -10.52
CA VAL A 67 -7.22 7.17 -9.86
C VAL A 67 -6.35 5.97 -10.30
N PRO A 68 -6.07 5.75 -11.59
CA PRO A 68 -5.21 4.64 -12.01
C PRO A 68 -3.71 4.83 -11.70
N GLY A 69 -3.28 6.02 -11.29
CA GLY A 69 -1.89 6.41 -11.10
C GLY A 69 -1.37 7.36 -12.19
N VAL A 70 -0.19 7.95 -11.93
CA VAL A 70 0.45 8.90 -12.85
C VAL A 70 0.79 8.24 -14.19
N MET A 71 0.54 8.95 -15.30
CA MET A 71 0.75 8.40 -16.65
C MET A 71 2.18 7.87 -16.89
N PRO A 72 3.26 8.59 -16.52
CA PRO A 72 4.62 8.11 -16.80
C PRO A 72 4.93 6.76 -16.13
N LEU A 73 4.40 6.53 -14.92
CA LEU A 73 4.57 5.25 -14.23
C LEU A 73 3.80 4.13 -14.93
N ARG A 74 2.57 4.40 -15.39
CA ARG A 74 1.75 3.42 -16.11
C ARG A 74 2.35 3.02 -17.45
N GLU A 75 2.93 3.97 -18.19
CA GLU A 75 3.65 3.70 -19.45
C GLU A 75 4.89 2.83 -19.20
N ALA A 76 5.70 3.19 -18.20
CA ALA A 76 6.89 2.41 -17.83
C ALA A 76 6.52 0.99 -17.41
N LEU A 77 5.46 0.81 -16.61
CA LEU A 77 4.98 -0.50 -16.20
C LEU A 77 4.43 -1.33 -17.36
N ALA A 78 3.67 -0.74 -18.28
CA ALA A 78 3.18 -1.44 -19.47
C ALA A 78 4.35 -1.93 -20.35
N GLY A 79 5.38 -1.10 -20.55
CA GLY A 79 6.61 -1.48 -21.24
C GLY A 79 7.33 -2.65 -20.56
N TYR A 80 7.57 -2.52 -19.25
CA TYR A 80 8.21 -3.56 -18.43
C TYR A 80 7.45 -4.90 -18.47
N LEU A 81 6.12 -4.86 -18.34
CA LEU A 81 5.28 -6.06 -18.45
C LEU A 81 5.35 -6.69 -19.84
N GLY A 82 5.42 -5.86 -20.90
CA GLY A 82 5.64 -6.33 -22.27
C GLY A 82 6.97 -7.08 -22.42
N GLU A 83 8.06 -6.56 -21.86
CA GLU A 83 9.38 -7.22 -21.84
C GLU A 83 9.34 -8.56 -21.07
N MET A 84 8.51 -8.65 -20.03
CA MET A 84 8.28 -9.87 -19.25
C MET A 84 7.31 -10.87 -19.94
N GLY A 85 6.80 -10.54 -21.13
CA GLY A 85 5.95 -11.41 -21.95
C GLY A 85 4.45 -11.11 -21.88
N ALA A 86 4.01 -10.17 -21.04
CA ALA A 86 2.63 -9.69 -21.01
C ALA A 86 2.41 -8.59 -22.07
N SER A 87 2.60 -8.96 -23.33
CA SER A 87 2.41 -8.07 -24.49
C SER A 87 0.93 -7.82 -24.82
N GLY A 88 0.63 -6.69 -25.45
CA GLY A 88 -0.72 -6.33 -25.90
C GLY A 88 -1.53 -5.46 -24.93
N TYR A 89 -0.94 -5.06 -23.80
CA TYR A 89 -1.54 -4.11 -22.84
C TYR A 89 -0.81 -2.77 -22.90
N GLY A 90 -1.56 -1.67 -22.81
CA GLY A 90 -1.02 -0.32 -22.72
C GLY A 90 -1.17 0.28 -21.33
N ALA A 91 -0.79 1.55 -21.18
CA ALA A 91 -0.95 2.30 -19.93
C ALA A 91 -2.43 2.45 -19.50
N GLY A 92 -3.39 2.24 -20.43
CA GLY A 92 -4.83 2.26 -20.15
C GLY A 92 -5.31 1.04 -19.35
N GLU A 93 -4.57 -0.07 -19.44
CA GLU A 93 -4.86 -1.32 -18.76
C GLU A 93 -4.04 -1.50 -17.47
N VAL A 94 -3.26 -0.49 -17.07
CA VAL A 94 -2.44 -0.51 -15.84
C VAL A 94 -3.11 0.32 -14.74
N LEU A 95 -3.32 -0.31 -13.59
CA LEU A 95 -3.77 0.32 -12.35
C LEU A 95 -2.66 0.21 -11.29
N VAL A 96 -2.21 1.35 -10.77
CA VAL A 96 -1.24 1.41 -9.67
C VAL A 96 -2.00 1.45 -8.34
N SER A 97 -1.81 0.43 -7.50
CA SER A 97 -2.38 0.36 -6.15
C SER A 97 -1.35 0.74 -5.08
N ALA A 98 -1.79 0.88 -3.84
CA ALA A 98 -0.95 0.96 -2.63
C ALA A 98 -0.32 -0.40 -2.27
N GLY A 99 0.26 -1.07 -3.27
CA GLY A 99 0.95 -2.35 -3.15
C GLY A 99 0.07 -3.58 -3.38
N VAL A 100 0.71 -4.75 -3.27
CA VAL A 100 0.16 -6.04 -3.72
C VAL A 100 -1.11 -6.48 -2.97
N GLN A 101 -1.28 -6.07 -1.72
CA GLN A 101 -2.46 -6.46 -0.94
C GLN A 101 -3.73 -5.79 -1.46
N GLU A 102 -3.65 -4.50 -1.78
CA GLU A 102 -4.78 -3.79 -2.39
C GLU A 102 -5.04 -4.29 -3.81
N ALA A 103 -3.99 -4.47 -4.63
CA ALA A 103 -4.14 -5.02 -5.98
C ALA A 103 -4.88 -6.37 -5.97
N ARG A 104 -4.50 -7.25 -5.05
CA ARG A 104 -5.12 -8.57 -4.86
C ARG A 104 -6.58 -8.45 -4.43
N PHE A 105 -6.87 -7.57 -3.46
CA PHE A 105 -8.24 -7.33 -3.02
C PHE A 105 -9.11 -6.85 -4.17
N LEU A 106 -8.68 -5.79 -4.88
CA LEU A 106 -9.41 -5.22 -6.01
C LEU A 106 -9.67 -6.27 -7.11
N ALA A 107 -8.64 -7.04 -7.49
CA ALA A 107 -8.79 -8.08 -8.51
C ALA A 107 -9.84 -9.12 -8.12
N ILE A 108 -9.82 -9.59 -6.86
CA ILE A 108 -10.79 -10.59 -6.37
C ILE A 108 -12.20 -10.01 -6.31
N GLN A 109 -12.36 -8.79 -5.80
CA GLN A 109 -13.66 -8.12 -5.75
C GLN A 109 -14.25 -7.88 -7.15
N MET A 110 -13.41 -7.48 -8.11
CA MET A 110 -13.82 -7.30 -9.50
C MET A 110 -14.26 -8.61 -10.14
N MET A 111 -13.49 -9.69 -9.96
CA MET A 111 -13.86 -11.01 -10.47
C MET A 111 -15.13 -11.55 -9.81
N ALA A 112 -15.27 -11.43 -8.50
CA ALA A 112 -16.46 -11.84 -7.76
C ALA A 112 -17.71 -11.06 -8.21
N GLY A 113 -17.54 -9.77 -8.50
CA GLY A 113 -18.62 -8.89 -8.97
C GLY A 113 -19.19 -9.28 -10.34
N LEU A 114 -18.45 -10.05 -11.15
CA LEU A 114 -18.96 -10.62 -12.40
C LEU A 114 -19.92 -11.81 -12.16
N GLY A 115 -20.02 -12.28 -10.92
CA GLY A 115 -20.79 -13.45 -10.52
C GLY A 115 -20.01 -14.76 -10.61
N GLY A 116 -20.54 -15.81 -9.99
CA GLY A 116 -19.94 -17.15 -9.97
C GLY A 116 -19.12 -17.45 -8.71
N GLU A 117 -18.50 -18.63 -8.70
CA GLU A 117 -17.64 -19.09 -7.61
C GLU A 117 -16.16 -18.87 -7.95
N ILE A 118 -15.36 -18.45 -6.97
CA ILE A 118 -13.91 -18.28 -7.12
C ILE A 118 -13.22 -19.53 -6.58
N ALA A 119 -12.57 -20.28 -7.47
CA ALA A 119 -11.74 -21.40 -7.08
C ALA A 119 -10.39 -20.90 -6.52
N LEU A 120 -10.06 -21.29 -5.29
CA LEU A 120 -8.78 -20.99 -4.66
C LEU A 120 -7.95 -22.27 -4.50
N PRO A 121 -6.62 -22.23 -4.76
CA PRO A 121 -5.74 -23.34 -4.44
C PRO A 121 -5.78 -23.69 -2.95
N ALA A 122 -5.59 -24.97 -2.63
CA ALA A 122 -5.59 -25.45 -1.24
C ALA A 122 -4.55 -24.72 -0.36
N VAL A 123 -3.40 -24.39 -0.96
CA VAL A 123 -2.36 -23.53 -0.37
C VAL A 123 -2.30 -22.24 -1.18
N VAL A 124 -2.62 -21.12 -0.55
CA VAL A 124 -2.62 -19.80 -1.19
C VAL A 124 -2.19 -18.76 -0.17
N HIS A 125 -1.63 -17.64 -0.65
CA HIS A 125 -1.28 -16.52 0.22
C HIS A 125 -2.49 -16.09 1.08
N PRO A 126 -2.35 -15.89 2.41
CA PRO A 126 -3.48 -15.63 3.32
C PRO A 126 -4.37 -14.45 2.92
N GLY A 127 -3.78 -13.42 2.31
CA GLY A 127 -4.51 -12.26 1.78
C GLY A 127 -5.51 -12.60 0.67
N VAL A 128 -5.30 -13.66 -0.10
CA VAL A 128 -6.27 -14.10 -1.14
C VAL A 128 -7.54 -14.62 -0.47
N ARG A 129 -7.37 -15.48 0.54
CA ARG A 129 -8.50 -16.01 1.32
C ARG A 129 -9.29 -14.89 1.99
N LYS A 130 -8.60 -13.95 2.64
CA LYS A 130 -9.24 -12.79 3.28
C LYS A 130 -10.02 -11.91 2.30
N ALA A 131 -9.52 -11.74 1.08
CA ALA A 131 -10.19 -10.95 0.06
C ALA A 131 -11.42 -11.65 -0.54
N ALA A 132 -11.44 -12.99 -0.55
CA ALA A 132 -12.56 -13.76 -1.10
C ALA A 132 -13.80 -13.86 -0.18
N GLY A 133 -13.67 -13.46 1.09
CA GLY A 133 -14.69 -13.64 2.13
C GLY A 133 -14.59 -14.97 2.86
#